data_AF-A0A952CVP6-F1
#
_entry.id   AF-A0A952CVP6-F1
#
_cell.length_a   1.000
_cell.length_b   1.000
_cell.length_c   1.000
_cell.angle_alpha   90.00
_cell.angle_beta   90.00
_cell.angle_gamma   90.00
#
_symmetry.space_group_name_H-M   'P 1'
#
loop_
_entity.id
_entity.type
_entity.pdbx_description
1 polymer ?
#
loop_
_entity_poly.entity_id
_entity_poly.type
_entity_poly.pdbx_seq_one_letter_code
_entity_poly.pdbx_strand_id
1 'polypeptide(L)'
;TTTRTAHSPPETVVQSRLYYHARFVRNIYVVTSGQVPSWLNVEHPQVTVVSHRELYPDAAVLPTFNSSSIETVLHRIEGLSEHFLYFNDDMMLGAPVTRHDFFSLRMQPKYFPAGQKVFLPDIDATSEEYIVADVNAMQLFQHELYPFGNDIMQHAPYPATRSALRDYESTYAALYEKCRRNRFRSLDDIRPIAFLIGNCGRTTGAAVEGKISHAYVALWRPDLKARLDKLLKQRDMKTICLNDVGIPPDARNDVADTVRRFLEAYYPLKSPYER
;
A
#
# COMPACT_ATOMS: atom_id res chain seq x y z
N THR A 1 -8.97 -2.99 -0.07
CA THR A 1 -9.82 -1.99 -0.75
C THR A 1 -10.28 -2.51 -2.09
N THR A 2 -11.56 -2.82 -2.32
CA THR A 2 -12.01 -3.21 -3.68
C THR A 2 -13.29 -2.49 -4.10
N THR A 3 -13.18 -1.69 -5.16
CA THR A 3 -14.01 -1.87 -6.37
C THR A 3 -13.13 -1.65 -7.59
N ARG A 4 -12.80 -2.73 -8.29
CA ARG A 4 -12.63 -2.72 -9.75
C ARG A 4 -13.10 -4.06 -10.29
N THR A 5 -14.36 -4.06 -10.75
CA THR A 5 -14.99 -4.99 -11.71
C THR A 5 -14.93 -6.49 -11.47
N ALA A 6 -16.11 -7.12 -11.55
CA ALA A 6 -16.45 -8.49 -11.18
C ALA A 6 -15.76 -9.65 -11.93
N HIS A 7 -14.61 -9.48 -12.60
CA HIS A 7 -14.02 -10.50 -13.49
C HIS A 7 -12.51 -10.73 -13.34
N SER A 8 -11.89 -10.38 -12.22
CA SER A 8 -10.44 -10.51 -12.07
C SER A 8 -10.04 -11.67 -11.14
N PRO A 9 -9.31 -12.70 -11.65
CA PRO A 9 -8.71 -13.78 -10.85
C PRO A 9 -7.54 -13.45 -9.89
N PRO A 10 -6.96 -12.22 -9.77
CA PRO A 10 -5.74 -12.02 -8.99
C PRO A 10 -5.96 -11.78 -7.49
N GLU A 11 -7.18 -11.52 -7.00
CA GLU A 11 -7.40 -11.28 -5.55
C GLU A 11 -7.01 -12.49 -4.68
N THR A 12 -7.18 -13.71 -5.22
CA THR A 12 -6.98 -15.00 -4.55
C THR A 12 -5.53 -15.27 -4.11
N VAL A 13 -4.53 -14.80 -4.85
CA VAL A 13 -3.14 -15.30 -4.72
C VAL A 13 -2.22 -14.35 -3.95
N VAL A 14 -2.59 -13.07 -3.81
CA VAL A 14 -1.67 -12.00 -3.43
C VAL A 14 -1.50 -11.87 -1.90
N GLN A 15 -2.58 -12.01 -1.13
CA GLN A 15 -2.54 -11.72 0.32
C GLN A 15 -2.31 -12.94 1.22
N SER A 16 -2.51 -14.15 0.68
CA SER A 16 -2.37 -15.41 1.42
C SER A 16 -0.92 -15.81 1.68
N ARG A 17 0.07 -15.13 1.08
CA ARG A 17 1.50 -15.47 1.12
C ARG A 17 2.26 -14.91 2.32
N LEU A 18 1.59 -14.07 3.11
CA LEU A 18 2.07 -13.62 4.42
C LEU A 18 2.42 -14.79 5.33
N TYR A 19 1.66 -15.90 5.27
CA TYR A 19 1.89 -17.07 6.11
C TYR A 19 3.30 -17.66 5.93
N TYR A 20 3.76 -17.78 4.67
CA TYR A 20 5.05 -18.39 4.34
C TYR A 20 6.21 -17.40 4.41
N HIS A 21 5.96 -16.13 4.07
CA HIS A 21 7.02 -15.14 3.91
C HIS A 21 7.18 -14.18 5.09
N ALA A 22 6.18 -14.01 5.97
CA ALA A 22 6.23 -13.06 7.06
C ALA A 22 5.74 -13.65 8.39
N ARG A 23 6.40 -14.71 8.88
CA ARG A 23 6.00 -15.45 10.10
C ARG A 23 5.94 -14.64 11.40
N PHE A 24 6.49 -13.42 11.41
CA PHE A 24 6.42 -12.50 12.56
C PHE A 24 5.10 -11.71 12.63
N VAL A 25 4.29 -11.76 11.56
CA VAL A 25 2.96 -11.12 11.52
C VAL A 25 2.01 -11.91 12.41
N ARG A 26 1.37 -11.21 13.34
CA ARG A 26 0.46 -11.80 14.33
C ARG A 26 -1.00 -11.72 13.90
N ASN A 27 -1.41 -10.56 13.39
CA ASN A 27 -2.79 -10.27 12.97
C ASN A 27 -2.76 -9.70 11.55
N ILE A 28 -3.77 -10.04 10.75
CA ILE A 28 -3.99 -9.61 9.38
C ILE A 28 -5.37 -8.96 9.34
N TYR A 29 -5.39 -7.66 9.07
CA TYR A 29 -6.62 -6.89 8.91
C TYR A 29 -6.89 -6.70 7.42
N VAL A 30 -7.98 -7.29 6.93
CA VAL A 30 -8.43 -7.13 5.54
C VAL A 30 -9.47 -6.02 5.51
N VAL A 31 -9.05 -4.82 5.11
CA VAL A 31 -9.91 -3.63 5.10
C VAL A 31 -10.71 -3.55 3.79
N THR A 32 -12.03 -3.53 3.91
CA THR A 32 -12.96 -3.60 2.77
C THR A 32 -14.11 -2.60 2.90
N SER A 33 -14.81 -2.34 1.79
CA SER A 33 -16.03 -1.53 1.79
C SER A 33 -17.28 -2.30 2.24
N GLY A 34 -17.11 -3.34 3.07
CA GLY A 34 -18.19 -4.20 3.59
C GLY A 34 -18.30 -5.58 2.91
N GLN A 35 -17.53 -5.82 1.85
CA GLN A 35 -17.42 -7.12 1.21
C GLN A 35 -16.48 -8.06 1.98
N VAL A 36 -16.78 -9.36 1.93
CA VAL A 36 -15.88 -10.42 2.39
C VAL A 36 -15.41 -11.19 1.15
N PRO A 37 -14.11 -11.25 0.85
CA PRO A 37 -13.61 -11.99 -0.30
C PRO A 37 -13.96 -13.48 -0.18
N SER A 38 -14.50 -14.08 -1.25
CA SER A 38 -15.00 -15.46 -1.23
C SER A 38 -13.93 -16.51 -0.96
N TRP A 39 -12.67 -16.20 -1.30
CA TRP A 39 -11.51 -17.05 -1.07
C TRP A 39 -10.97 -16.97 0.36
N LEU A 40 -11.32 -15.95 1.14
CA LEU A 40 -10.70 -15.70 2.45
C LEU A 40 -11.29 -16.62 3.53
N ASN A 41 -10.41 -17.31 4.25
CA ASN A 41 -10.77 -18.07 5.44
C ASN A 41 -10.91 -17.12 6.64
N VAL A 42 -12.12 -16.60 6.84
CA VAL A 42 -12.47 -15.70 7.95
C VAL A 42 -12.51 -16.39 9.31
N GLU A 43 -12.51 -17.73 9.35
CA GLU A 43 -12.44 -18.51 10.59
C GLU A 43 -11.00 -18.61 11.14
N HIS A 44 -10.00 -18.19 10.36
CA HIS A 44 -8.61 -18.24 10.80
C HIS A 44 -8.36 -17.18 11.89
N PRO A 45 -7.82 -17.54 13.08
CA PRO A 45 -7.75 -16.63 14.24
C PRO A 45 -6.84 -15.40 14.04
N GLN A 46 -5.95 -15.44 13.04
CA GLN A 46 -5.10 -14.31 12.68
C GLN A 46 -5.75 -13.34 11.69
N VAL A 47 -6.91 -13.66 11.11
CA VAL A 47 -7.55 -12.87 10.05
C VAL A 47 -8.77 -12.16 10.62
N THR A 48 -8.85 -10.86 10.38
CA THR A 48 -10.02 -10.05 10.72
C THR A 48 -10.40 -9.21 9.51
N VAL A 49 -11.66 -9.31 9.07
CA VAL A 49 -12.20 -8.41 8.05
C VAL A 49 -12.72 -7.17 8.76
N VAL A 50 -12.29 -5.99 8.31
CA VAL A 50 -12.69 -4.71 8.90
C VAL A 50 -13.37 -3.88 7.83
N SER A 51 -14.61 -3.46 8.09
CA SER A 51 -15.36 -2.59 7.19
C SER A 51 -14.88 -1.15 7.29
N HIS A 52 -14.89 -0.41 6.17
CA HIS A 52 -14.73 1.05 6.18
C HIS A 52 -15.72 1.72 7.15
N ARG A 53 -16.92 1.17 7.35
CA ARG A 53 -17.92 1.71 8.28
C ARG A 53 -17.47 1.71 9.74
N GLU A 54 -16.54 0.84 10.11
CA GLU A 54 -15.98 0.77 11.46
C GLU A 54 -14.88 1.82 11.69
N LEU A 55 -14.27 2.31 10.60
CA LEU A 55 -13.09 3.18 10.65
C LEU A 55 -13.41 4.65 10.39
N TYR A 56 -14.35 4.92 9.49
CA TYR A 56 -14.69 6.28 9.07
C TYR A 56 -15.63 6.95 10.07
N PRO A 57 -15.28 8.15 10.59
CA PRO A 57 -16.14 8.90 11.51
C PRO A 57 -17.49 9.31 10.90
N ASP A 58 -17.48 9.67 9.62
CA ASP A 58 -18.66 10.09 8.86
C ASP A 58 -19.01 9.04 7.82
N ALA A 59 -20.05 8.25 8.06
CA ALA A 59 -20.49 7.21 7.12
C ALA A 59 -21.01 7.79 5.79
N ALA A 60 -21.36 9.08 5.71
CA ALA A 60 -21.84 9.71 4.48
C ALA A 60 -20.76 9.82 3.40
N VAL A 61 -19.47 9.71 3.76
CA VAL A 61 -18.38 9.72 2.77
C VAL A 61 -18.20 8.36 2.10
N LEU A 62 -18.85 7.31 2.59
CA LEU A 62 -18.75 5.95 2.05
C LEU A 62 -19.78 5.68 0.93
N PRO A 63 -19.52 4.73 0.02
CA PRO A 63 -18.26 3.98 -0.12
C PRO A 63 -17.14 4.84 -0.72
N THR A 64 -15.90 4.51 -0.39
CA THR A 64 -14.69 5.11 -0.99
C THR A 64 -13.76 4.02 -1.47
N PHE A 65 -13.10 4.30 -2.59
CA PHE A 65 -12.12 3.43 -3.24
C PHE A 65 -10.77 4.13 -3.41
N ASN A 66 -10.63 5.29 -2.76
CA ASN A 66 -9.42 6.07 -2.76
C ASN A 66 -8.49 5.55 -1.65
N SER A 67 -7.34 4.98 -2.04
CA SER A 67 -6.32 4.51 -1.10
C SER A 67 -5.83 5.62 -0.18
N SER A 68 -5.67 6.85 -0.69
CA SER A 68 -5.26 8.02 0.08
C SER A 68 -6.25 8.32 1.21
N SER A 69 -7.55 8.32 0.90
CA SER A 69 -8.63 8.47 1.90
C SER A 69 -8.57 7.36 2.96
N ILE A 70 -8.35 6.12 2.56
CA ILE A 70 -8.33 4.96 3.47
C ILE A 70 -7.12 5.00 4.41
N GLU A 71 -5.95 5.37 3.92
CA GLU A 71 -4.75 5.58 4.73
C GLU A 71 -5.00 6.54 5.91
N THR A 72 -5.92 7.51 5.77
CA THR A 72 -6.26 8.47 6.84
C THR A 72 -6.95 7.85 8.06
N VAL A 73 -7.50 6.63 7.96
CA VAL A 73 -8.29 6.00 9.02
C VAL A 73 -7.73 4.67 9.53
N LEU A 74 -6.68 4.11 8.90
CA LEU A 74 -6.18 2.78 9.26
C LEU A 74 -5.71 2.67 10.71
N HIS A 75 -5.16 3.74 11.29
CA HIS A 75 -4.74 3.77 12.70
C HIS A 75 -5.91 3.59 13.70
N ARG A 76 -7.16 3.65 13.23
CA ARG A 76 -8.38 3.47 14.02
C ARG A 76 -8.81 2.01 14.15
N ILE A 77 -8.20 1.09 13.40
CA ILE A 77 -8.48 -0.35 13.51
C ILE A 77 -8.28 -0.81 14.97
N GLU A 78 -9.32 -1.39 15.55
CA GLU A 78 -9.25 -1.95 16.90
C GLU A 78 -8.25 -3.12 16.93
N GLY A 79 -7.41 -3.18 17.97
CA GLY A 79 -6.36 -4.18 18.08
C GLY A 79 -5.17 -4.00 17.12
N LEU A 80 -5.12 -2.93 16.31
CA LEU A 80 -3.95 -2.64 15.47
C LEU A 80 -2.72 -2.43 16.36
N SER A 81 -1.66 -3.17 16.03
CA SER A 81 -0.37 -3.07 16.73
C SER A 81 0.28 -1.71 16.52
N GLU A 82 1.07 -1.24 17.49
CA GLU A 82 1.82 0.01 17.36
C GLU A 82 2.71 0.02 16.12
N HIS A 83 3.29 -1.12 15.76
CA HIS A 83 4.09 -1.30 14.55
C HIS A 83 3.33 -2.23 13.61
N PHE A 84 3.06 -1.77 12.39
CA PHE A 84 2.32 -2.55 11.40
C PHE A 84 2.88 -2.35 10.00
N LEU A 85 2.52 -3.27 9.10
CA LEU A 85 2.83 -3.17 7.68
C LEU A 85 1.54 -2.90 6.93
N TYR A 86 1.55 -1.91 6.07
CA TYR A 86 0.47 -1.60 5.15
C TYR A 86 0.77 -2.18 3.77
N PHE A 87 -0.22 -2.85 3.19
CA PHE A 87 -0.17 -3.42 1.84
C PHE A 87 -1.35 -2.86 1.05
N ASN A 88 -1.09 -2.26 -0.12
CA ASN A 88 -2.11 -2.13 -1.15
C ASN A 88 -2.41 -3.50 -1.78
N ASP A 89 -3.47 -3.56 -2.58
CA ASP A 89 -3.95 -4.76 -3.27
C ASP A 89 -3.01 -5.29 -4.36
N ASP A 90 -2.14 -4.45 -4.89
CA ASP A 90 -1.14 -4.78 -5.90
C ASP A 90 0.24 -5.15 -5.33
N MET A 91 0.42 -5.11 -4.00
CA MET A 91 1.69 -5.42 -3.32
C MET A 91 1.73 -6.86 -2.79
N MET A 92 2.87 -7.53 -2.96
CA MET A 92 3.10 -8.87 -2.43
C MET A 92 4.54 -9.11 -1.96
N LEU A 93 4.71 -10.16 -1.15
CA LEU A 93 6.01 -10.68 -0.75
C LEU A 93 6.46 -11.77 -1.72
N GLY A 94 7.59 -11.56 -2.40
CA GLY A 94 8.17 -12.54 -3.33
C GLY A 94 9.14 -13.53 -2.69
N ALA A 95 9.63 -13.22 -1.48
CA ALA A 95 10.57 -14.07 -0.74
C ALA A 95 10.38 -13.90 0.79
N PRO A 96 10.92 -14.81 1.62
CA PRO A 96 10.88 -14.64 3.07
C PRO A 96 11.48 -13.32 3.55
N VAL A 97 10.77 -12.66 4.46
CA VAL A 97 11.13 -11.39 5.09
C VAL A 97 11.10 -11.53 6.60
N THR A 98 11.82 -10.63 7.26
CA THR A 98 11.87 -10.51 8.72
C THR A 98 11.36 -9.14 9.14
N ARG A 99 11.01 -8.97 10.41
CA ARG A 99 10.66 -7.65 10.96
C ARG A 99 11.76 -6.60 10.72
N HIS A 100 13.02 -7.03 10.64
CA HIS A 100 14.17 -6.15 10.44
C HIS A 100 14.33 -5.67 9.00
N ASP A 101 13.62 -6.26 8.04
CA ASP A 101 13.52 -5.69 6.69
C ASP A 101 12.73 -4.37 6.71
N PHE A 102 11.82 -4.22 7.67
CA PHE A 102 10.86 -3.10 7.73
C PHE A 102 11.05 -2.16 8.93
N PHE A 103 11.67 -2.63 10.01
CA PHE A 103 11.91 -1.83 11.22
C PHE A 103 13.39 -1.85 11.62
N SER A 104 13.88 -0.73 12.12
CA SER A 104 15.23 -0.63 12.68
C SER A 104 15.35 -1.42 14.00
N LEU A 105 16.56 -1.57 14.54
CA LEU A 105 16.75 -2.16 15.87
C LEU A 105 16.10 -1.31 16.98
N ARG A 106 15.90 -0.01 16.74
CA ARG A 106 15.17 0.92 17.60
C ARG A 106 13.67 0.97 17.28
N MET A 107 13.17 0.02 16.48
CA MET A 107 11.78 -0.08 16.05
C MET A 107 11.25 1.10 15.23
N GLN A 108 12.12 1.95 14.70
CA GLN A 108 11.72 2.99 13.75
C GLN A 108 11.31 2.34 12.42
N PRO A 109 10.20 2.76 11.79
CA PRO A 109 9.84 2.31 10.45
C PRO A 109 10.94 2.66 9.44
N LYS A 110 11.19 1.75 8.51
CA LYS A 110 12.10 1.97 7.38
C LYS A 110 11.33 2.46 6.17
N TYR A 111 11.71 3.61 5.62
CA TYR A 111 11.19 4.04 4.32
C TYR A 111 12.17 3.65 3.20
N PHE A 112 11.62 3.46 1.99
CA PHE A 112 12.36 2.94 0.84
C PHE A 112 12.29 3.93 -0.33
N PRO A 113 13.23 4.88 -0.46
CA PRO A 113 13.23 5.81 -1.60
C PRO A 113 13.37 5.07 -2.93
N ALA A 114 12.59 5.49 -3.93
CA ALA A 114 12.66 4.98 -5.30
C ALA A 114 13.78 5.64 -6.13
N GLY A 115 14.51 6.60 -5.54
CA GLY A 115 15.52 7.41 -6.23
C GLY A 115 14.94 8.58 -7.03
N GLN A 116 13.62 8.75 -7.02
CA GLN A 116 12.92 9.91 -7.57
C GLN A 116 12.49 10.85 -6.44
N LYS A 117 12.37 12.14 -6.77
CA LYS A 117 11.96 13.18 -5.84
C LYS A 117 10.76 13.93 -6.40
N VAL A 118 9.89 14.39 -5.52
CA VAL A 118 8.80 15.32 -5.85
C VAL A 118 9.29 16.74 -5.57
N PHE A 119 9.06 17.66 -6.49
CA PHE A 119 9.27 19.09 -6.25
C PHE A 119 7.97 19.85 -6.47
N LEU A 120 7.76 20.91 -5.68
CA LEU A 120 6.59 21.79 -5.79
C LEU A 120 6.31 22.35 -7.20
N PRO A 121 7.33 22.73 -8.02
CA PRO A 121 7.09 23.16 -9.40
C PRO A 121 6.72 22.03 -10.38
N ASP A 122 6.68 20.77 -9.97
CA ASP A 122 6.33 19.63 -10.83
C ASP A 122 4.81 19.42 -11.02
N ILE A 123 3.98 20.37 -10.56
CA ILE A 123 2.53 20.35 -10.81
C ILE A 123 2.19 21.15 -12.07
N ASP A 124 1.66 20.44 -13.05
CA ASP A 124 0.62 21.00 -13.92
C ASP A 124 -0.65 20.12 -13.86
N ALA A 125 -1.70 20.49 -14.59
CA ALA A 125 -2.96 19.74 -14.61
C ALA A 125 -2.85 18.30 -15.15
N THR A 126 -1.66 17.86 -15.58
CA THR A 126 -1.38 16.56 -16.17
C THR A 126 -0.51 15.64 -15.30
N SER A 127 -0.02 16.12 -14.15
CA SER A 127 0.82 15.34 -13.24
C SER A 127 0.09 14.09 -12.72
N GLU A 128 0.80 12.97 -12.57
CA GLU A 128 0.22 11.72 -12.04
C GLU A 128 -0.40 11.94 -10.65
N GLU A 129 -1.55 11.32 -10.40
CA GLU A 129 -2.41 11.61 -9.23
C GLU A 129 -1.69 11.46 -7.87
N TYR A 130 -0.72 10.54 -7.77
CA TYR A 130 0.05 10.36 -6.55
C TYR A 130 1.06 11.50 -6.30
N ILE A 131 1.56 12.14 -7.38
CA ILE A 131 2.49 13.27 -7.30
C ILE A 131 1.77 14.48 -6.72
N VAL A 132 0.51 14.72 -7.10
CA VAL A 132 -0.30 15.80 -6.53
C VAL A 132 -0.52 15.60 -5.03
N ALA A 133 -0.86 14.36 -4.62
CA ALA A 133 -1.07 14.06 -3.21
C ALA A 133 0.20 14.26 -2.36
N ASP A 134 1.37 13.96 -2.93
CA ASP A 134 2.66 14.20 -2.29
C ASP A 134 3.00 15.68 -2.18
N VAL A 135 2.71 16.46 -3.23
CA VAL A 135 2.93 17.90 -3.20
C VAL A 135 2.01 18.59 -2.20
N ASN A 136 0.73 18.21 -2.10
CA ASN A 136 -0.16 18.76 -1.07
C ASN A 136 0.38 18.54 0.33
N ALA A 137 0.88 17.33 0.59
CA ALA A 137 1.60 17.03 1.81
C ALA A 137 2.78 18.01 1.97
N MET A 138 3.68 18.10 0.98
CA MET A 138 4.85 19.00 1.04
C MET A 138 4.50 20.48 1.27
N GLN A 139 3.44 21.02 0.65
CA GLN A 139 3.02 22.42 0.80
C GLN A 139 2.65 22.76 2.24
N LEU A 140 2.12 21.81 3.00
CA LEU A 140 1.77 22.03 4.40
C LEU A 140 2.99 22.11 5.31
N PHE A 141 4.05 21.36 4.98
CA PHE A 141 5.29 21.37 5.74
C PHE A 141 6.18 22.57 5.40
N GLN A 142 5.90 23.36 4.35
CA GLN A 142 6.62 24.62 4.11
C GLN A 142 6.43 25.64 5.23
N HIS A 143 5.34 25.53 6.00
CA HIS A 143 5.08 26.41 7.14
C HIS A 143 5.71 25.92 8.46
N GLU A 144 6.20 24.68 8.50
CA GLU A 144 6.92 24.13 9.65
C GLU A 144 8.44 24.23 9.41
N LEU A 145 9.18 24.67 10.43
CA LEU A 145 10.59 25.12 10.38
C LEU A 145 11.64 24.05 10.02
N TYR A 146 11.26 22.94 9.40
CA TYR A 146 12.16 21.81 9.13
C TYR A 146 12.28 21.49 7.63
N PRO A 147 13.47 21.10 7.13
CA PRO A 147 13.60 20.59 5.78
C PRO A 147 12.79 19.30 5.64
N PHE A 148 11.69 19.39 4.88
CA PHE A 148 10.80 18.27 4.62
C PHE A 148 11.41 17.32 3.59
N GLY A 149 11.31 16.02 3.83
CA GLY A 149 11.70 15.01 2.84
C GLY A 149 10.82 15.08 1.59
N ASN A 150 11.37 14.80 0.42
CA ASN A 150 10.63 14.86 -0.83
C ASN A 150 10.84 13.61 -1.70
N ASP A 151 11.19 12.50 -1.07
CA ASP A 151 11.47 11.25 -1.77
C ASP A 151 10.14 10.56 -2.15
N ILE A 152 10.04 10.13 -3.41
CA ILE A 152 9.02 9.17 -3.83
C ILE A 152 9.44 7.82 -3.28
N MET A 153 8.53 7.16 -2.57
CA MET A 153 8.79 5.84 -2.00
C MET A 153 8.52 4.73 -3.03
N GLN A 154 9.29 3.65 -2.96
CA GLN A 154 8.99 2.41 -3.69
C GLN A 154 7.58 1.94 -3.33
N HIS A 155 6.87 1.37 -4.30
CA HIS A 155 5.53 0.81 -4.09
C HIS A 155 5.62 -0.60 -3.47
N ALA A 156 6.25 -0.67 -2.31
CA ALA A 156 6.48 -1.86 -1.51
C ALA A 156 5.68 -1.75 -0.20
N PRO A 157 5.49 -2.86 0.56
CA PRO A 157 4.80 -2.82 1.83
C PRO A 157 5.40 -1.76 2.76
N TYR A 158 4.55 -0.88 3.27
CA TYR A 158 4.96 0.28 4.03
C TYR A 158 4.93 -0.01 5.54
N PRO A 159 6.07 0.02 6.24
CA PRO A 159 6.05 0.02 7.69
C PRO A 159 5.58 1.37 8.22
N ALA A 160 4.68 1.32 9.18
CA ALA A 160 4.16 2.51 9.83
C ALA A 160 3.96 2.27 11.32
N THR A 161 3.81 3.37 12.05
CA THR A 161 3.44 3.34 13.46
C THR A 161 2.07 3.96 13.69
N ARG A 162 1.29 3.34 14.58
CA ARG A 162 -0.06 3.78 14.89
C ARG A 162 -0.04 5.17 15.54
N SER A 163 0.91 5.41 16.44
CA SER A 163 1.11 6.71 17.07
C SER A 163 1.39 7.81 16.06
N ALA A 164 2.30 7.61 15.09
CA ALA A 164 2.63 8.63 14.10
C ALA A 164 1.42 9.03 13.26
N LEU A 165 0.60 8.08 12.81
CA LEU A 165 -0.62 8.41 12.05
C LEU A 165 -1.65 9.19 12.87
N ARG A 166 -1.82 8.83 14.15
CA ARG A 166 -2.70 9.59 15.06
C ARG A 166 -2.18 11.01 15.27
N ASP A 167 -0.88 11.14 15.50
CA ASP A 167 -0.25 12.42 15.77
C ASP A 167 -0.31 13.31 14.51
N TYR A 168 -0.09 12.75 13.31
CA TYR A 168 -0.28 13.46 12.04
C TYR A 168 -1.73 13.85 11.79
N GLU A 169 -2.71 13.00 12.10
CA GLU A 169 -4.12 13.39 12.02
C GLU A 169 -4.42 14.56 12.96
N SER A 170 -3.91 14.51 14.20
CA SER A 170 -4.13 15.57 15.18
C SER A 170 -3.51 16.90 14.74
N THR A 171 -2.29 16.88 14.19
CA THR A 171 -1.59 18.07 13.73
C THR A 171 -2.20 18.64 12.44
N TYR A 172 -2.62 17.76 11.51
CA TYR A 172 -3.10 18.14 10.18
C TYR A 172 -4.59 17.81 9.97
N ALA A 173 -5.42 18.00 11.01
CA ALA A 173 -6.80 17.53 11.05
C ALA A 173 -7.66 18.00 9.86
N ALA A 174 -7.53 19.27 9.45
CA ALA A 174 -8.29 19.83 8.33
C ALA A 174 -7.95 19.14 7.00
N LEU A 175 -6.68 18.78 6.79
CA LEU A 175 -6.23 18.08 5.59
C LEU A 175 -6.68 16.62 5.59
N TYR A 176 -6.53 15.93 6.72
CA TYR A 176 -7.01 14.57 6.87
C TYR A 176 -8.51 14.50 6.60
N GLU A 177 -9.29 15.47 7.09
CA GLU A 177 -10.72 15.52 6.82
C GLU A 177 -11.04 15.76 5.34
N LYS A 178 -10.34 16.68 4.65
CA LYS A 178 -10.51 16.88 3.21
C LYS A 178 -10.21 15.61 2.41
N CYS A 179 -9.04 15.01 2.61
CA CYS A 179 -8.64 13.79 1.90
C CYS A 179 -9.59 12.62 2.20
N ARG A 180 -9.99 12.46 3.47
CA ARG A 180 -10.92 11.40 3.90
C ARG A 180 -12.26 11.47 3.18
N ARG A 181 -12.79 12.66 2.90
CA ARG A 181 -14.08 12.86 2.22
C ARG A 181 -14.04 12.49 0.73
N ASN A 182 -12.86 12.35 0.13
CA ASN A 182 -12.70 12.03 -1.28
C ASN A 182 -13.00 10.55 -1.57
N ARG A 183 -14.10 10.28 -2.29
CA ARG A 183 -14.51 8.91 -2.69
C ARG A 183 -13.64 8.29 -3.78
N PHE A 184 -13.13 9.16 -4.66
CA PHE A 184 -12.17 8.87 -5.72
C PHE A 184 -10.95 9.77 -5.51
N ARG A 185 -9.88 9.50 -6.25
CA ARG A 185 -8.66 10.31 -6.16
C ARG A 185 -8.95 11.77 -6.49
N SER A 186 -8.30 12.66 -5.76
CA SER A 186 -8.53 14.10 -5.81
C SER A 186 -7.22 14.86 -5.69
N LEU A 187 -7.22 16.09 -6.20
CA LEU A 187 -6.15 17.06 -6.00
C LEU A 187 -6.03 17.53 -4.54
N ASP A 188 -6.92 17.11 -3.64
CA ASP A 188 -6.84 17.39 -2.20
C ASP A 188 -6.28 16.20 -1.39
N ASP A 189 -5.87 15.13 -2.06
CA ASP A 189 -5.41 13.92 -1.37
C ASP A 189 -4.05 14.11 -0.69
N ILE A 190 -3.81 13.25 0.30
CA ILE A 190 -2.51 13.02 0.92
C ILE A 190 -2.26 11.53 1.06
N ARG A 191 -1.00 11.15 1.24
CA ARG A 191 -0.62 9.75 1.49
C ARG A 191 0.00 9.59 2.88
N PRO A 192 -0.83 9.46 3.94
CA PRO A 192 -0.38 9.33 5.32
C PRO A 192 0.68 8.27 5.55
N ILE A 193 0.58 7.12 4.88
CA ILE A 193 1.51 6.01 5.07
C ILE A 193 2.55 6.00 3.96
N ALA A 194 2.12 6.04 2.70
CA ALA A 194 3.03 5.87 1.57
C ALA A 194 4.03 7.04 1.40
N PHE A 195 3.72 8.21 1.99
CA PHE A 195 4.55 9.40 1.88
C PHE A 195 4.91 10.02 3.24
N LEU A 196 3.93 10.33 4.10
CA LEU A 196 4.19 11.11 5.33
C LEU A 196 5.08 10.36 6.33
N ILE A 197 4.86 9.05 6.57
CA ILE A 197 5.69 8.28 7.52
C ILE A 197 7.18 8.38 7.18
N GLY A 198 7.54 8.23 5.91
CA GLY A 198 8.93 8.31 5.47
C GLY A 198 9.48 9.74 5.51
N ASN A 199 8.80 10.68 4.87
CA ASN A 199 9.30 12.04 4.70
C ASN A 199 9.24 12.87 5.99
N CYS A 200 8.16 12.81 6.77
CA CYS A 200 8.09 13.44 8.10
C CYS A 200 9.01 12.72 9.09
N GLY A 201 9.01 11.38 9.04
CA GLY A 201 9.80 10.56 9.95
C GLY A 201 11.30 10.77 9.77
N ARG A 202 11.78 10.97 8.54
CA ARG A 202 13.19 11.32 8.27
C ARG A 202 13.57 12.64 8.96
N THR A 203 12.73 13.65 8.82
CA THR A 203 12.99 15.00 9.35
C THR A 203 12.96 15.05 10.88
N THR A 204 12.04 14.30 11.50
CA THR A 204 11.90 14.21 12.96
C THR A 204 12.82 13.17 13.61
N GLY A 205 13.47 12.32 12.81
CA GLY A 205 14.20 11.15 13.29
C GLY A 205 13.30 10.00 13.73
N ALA A 206 11.99 10.04 13.49
CA ALA A 206 11.06 8.96 13.80
C ALA A 206 11.11 7.78 12.79
N ALA A 207 11.64 8.00 11.58
CA ALA A 207 11.84 6.96 10.57
C ALA A 207 13.28 6.96 10.05
N VAL A 208 13.73 5.83 9.52
CA VAL A 208 15.10 5.67 8.99
C VAL A 208 15.07 5.16 7.56
N GLU A 209 16.07 5.53 6.77
CA GLU A 209 16.18 5.02 5.41
C GLU A 209 16.52 3.52 5.44
N GLY A 210 15.84 2.74 4.61
CA GLY A 210 16.07 1.32 4.44
C GLY A 210 16.28 0.92 2.98
N LYS A 211 16.60 -0.35 2.77
CA LYS A 211 16.66 -0.96 1.44
C LYS A 211 15.91 -2.28 1.47
N ILE A 212 15.15 -2.55 0.42
CA ILE A 212 14.48 -3.82 0.19
C ILE A 212 14.55 -4.16 -1.31
N SER A 213 14.77 -5.42 -1.67
CA SER A 213 14.71 -5.81 -3.07
C SER A 213 13.25 -5.76 -3.54
N HIS A 214 13.00 -4.97 -4.57
CA HIS A 214 11.67 -4.61 -5.03
C HIS A 214 11.59 -4.71 -6.55
N ALA A 215 10.53 -5.36 -7.03
CA ALA A 215 10.17 -5.35 -8.44
C ALA A 215 8.84 -4.62 -8.65
N TYR A 216 8.87 -3.56 -9.44
CA TYR A 216 7.68 -2.89 -9.95
C TYR A 216 7.38 -3.37 -11.37
N VAL A 217 6.21 -3.97 -11.57
CA VAL A 217 5.77 -4.50 -12.86
C VAL A 217 4.51 -3.78 -13.30
N ALA A 218 4.66 -2.86 -14.25
CA ALA A 218 3.54 -2.24 -14.93
C ALA A 218 2.94 -3.23 -15.95
N LEU A 219 1.67 -3.60 -15.77
CA LEU A 219 1.03 -4.69 -16.50
C LEU A 219 0.69 -4.36 -17.96
N TRP A 220 0.66 -3.09 -18.34
CA TRP A 220 0.43 -2.66 -19.72
C TRP A 220 1.66 -2.82 -20.63
N ARG A 221 2.84 -3.09 -20.06
CA ARG A 221 4.07 -3.10 -20.86
C ARG A 221 4.10 -4.28 -21.86
N PRO A 222 4.53 -4.06 -23.10
CA PRO A 222 4.65 -5.14 -24.10
C PRO A 222 5.56 -6.30 -23.68
N ASP A 223 6.55 -6.05 -22.81
CA ASP A 223 7.49 -7.05 -22.31
C ASP A 223 7.01 -7.78 -21.01
N LEU A 224 5.72 -7.65 -20.65
CA LEU A 224 5.15 -8.21 -19.42
C LEU A 224 5.55 -9.68 -19.18
N LYS A 225 5.35 -10.54 -20.17
CA LYS A 225 5.65 -11.98 -20.02
C LYS A 225 7.12 -12.22 -19.70
N ALA A 226 8.04 -11.56 -20.40
CA ALA A 226 9.47 -11.70 -20.16
C ALA A 226 9.88 -11.22 -18.75
N ARG A 227 9.26 -10.14 -18.25
CA ARG A 227 9.46 -9.65 -16.87
C ARG A 227 8.98 -10.66 -15.84
N LEU A 228 7.78 -11.21 -16.01
CA LEU A 228 7.21 -12.20 -15.10
C LEU A 228 8.01 -13.52 -15.13
N ASP A 229 8.43 -13.98 -16.30
CA ASP A 229 9.28 -15.17 -16.46
C ASP A 229 10.63 -14.98 -15.73
N LYS A 230 11.23 -13.80 -15.84
CA LYS A 230 12.46 -13.45 -15.10
C LYS A 230 12.24 -13.50 -13.59
N LEU A 231 11.17 -12.88 -13.09
CA LEU A 231 10.84 -12.92 -11.66
C LEU A 231 10.63 -14.35 -11.16
N LEU A 232 9.88 -15.15 -11.92
CA LEU A 232 9.60 -16.56 -11.59
C LEU A 232 10.88 -17.41 -11.54
N LYS A 233 11.82 -17.15 -12.45
CA LYS A 233 13.11 -17.85 -12.51
C LYS A 233 14.05 -17.43 -11.38
N GLN A 234 14.13 -16.13 -11.08
CA GLN A 234 15.13 -15.58 -10.16
C GLN A 234 14.70 -15.64 -8.70
N ARG A 235 13.43 -15.31 -8.40
CA ARG A 235 12.86 -15.29 -7.04
C ARG A 235 13.73 -14.54 -6.01
N ASP A 236 14.40 -13.48 -6.45
CA ASP A 236 15.37 -12.69 -5.69
C ASP A 236 14.79 -11.38 -5.14
N MET A 237 13.53 -11.08 -5.48
CA MET A 237 12.81 -9.89 -5.03
C MET A 237 11.97 -10.20 -3.80
N LYS A 238 12.27 -9.52 -2.68
CA LYS A 238 11.50 -9.64 -1.44
C LYS A 238 10.10 -9.10 -1.60
N THR A 239 9.93 -8.06 -2.42
CA THR A 239 8.63 -7.42 -2.66
C THR A 239 8.37 -7.28 -4.16
N ILE A 240 7.13 -7.45 -4.56
CA ILE A 240 6.68 -7.32 -5.95
C ILE A 240 5.42 -6.43 -5.95
N CYS A 241 5.32 -5.52 -6.91
CA CYS A 241 4.13 -4.74 -7.22
C CYS A 241 3.68 -5.06 -8.65
N LEU A 242 2.42 -5.47 -8.82
CA LEU A 242 1.82 -5.75 -10.12
C LEU A 242 0.77 -4.67 -10.44
N ASN A 243 1.19 -3.56 -11.03
CA ASN A 243 0.33 -2.39 -11.25
C ASN A 243 -0.49 -2.49 -12.55
N ASP A 244 -1.81 -2.42 -12.42
CA ASP A 244 -2.78 -2.56 -13.51
C ASP A 244 -3.17 -1.25 -14.23
N VAL A 245 -2.65 -0.11 -13.76
CA VAL A 245 -2.94 1.20 -14.35
C VAL A 245 -2.47 1.24 -15.79
N GLY A 246 -3.34 1.68 -16.71
CA GLY A 246 -3.01 1.87 -18.12
C GLY A 246 -3.17 0.65 -19.01
N ILE A 247 -3.70 -0.48 -18.50
CA ILE A 247 -4.01 -1.64 -19.36
C ILE A 247 -5.14 -1.28 -20.36
N PRO A 248 -4.91 -1.41 -21.68
CA PRO A 248 -5.93 -1.23 -22.71
C PRO A 248 -7.12 -2.18 -22.51
N PRO A 249 -8.39 -1.74 -22.73
CA PRO A 249 -9.57 -2.58 -22.49
C PRO A 249 -9.55 -3.94 -23.21
N ASP A 250 -9.03 -3.98 -24.43
CA ASP A 250 -8.89 -5.17 -25.28
C ASP A 250 -7.82 -6.14 -24.79
N ALA A 251 -6.80 -5.65 -24.07
CA ALA A 251 -5.72 -6.48 -23.52
C ALA A 251 -6.00 -7.05 -22.12
N ARG A 252 -7.09 -6.62 -21.45
CA ARG A 252 -7.34 -6.94 -20.03
C ARG A 252 -7.40 -8.44 -19.73
N ASN A 253 -8.06 -9.22 -20.58
CA ASN A 253 -8.22 -10.66 -20.37
C ASN A 253 -6.88 -11.38 -20.51
N ASP A 254 -6.11 -11.07 -21.56
CA ASP A 254 -4.80 -11.70 -21.81
C ASP A 254 -3.79 -11.36 -20.72
N VAL A 255 -3.80 -10.11 -20.24
CA VAL A 255 -2.98 -9.67 -19.10
C VAL A 255 -3.40 -10.39 -17.83
N ALA A 256 -4.69 -10.46 -17.53
CA ALA A 256 -5.21 -11.15 -16.34
C ALA A 256 -4.83 -12.63 -16.33
N ASP A 257 -4.94 -13.32 -17.47
CA ASP A 257 -4.53 -14.72 -17.59
C ASP A 257 -3.02 -14.91 -17.44
N THR A 258 -2.23 -13.99 -17.97
CA THR A 258 -0.77 -14.03 -17.83
C THR A 258 -0.34 -13.83 -16.37
N VAL A 259 -0.95 -12.87 -15.69
CA VAL A 259 -0.72 -12.63 -14.26
C VAL A 259 -1.18 -13.83 -13.43
N ARG A 260 -2.36 -14.40 -13.72
CA ARG A 260 -2.87 -15.59 -13.02
C ARG A 260 -1.89 -16.76 -13.13
N ARG A 261 -1.44 -17.12 -14.34
CA ARG A 261 -0.46 -18.19 -14.55
C ARG A 261 0.85 -17.93 -13.79
N PHE A 262 1.33 -16.68 -13.81
CA PHE A 262 2.51 -16.30 -13.04
C PHE A 262 2.28 -16.51 -11.54
N LEU A 263 1.18 -16.02 -10.99
CA LEU A 263 0.86 -16.10 -9.56
C LEU A 263 0.69 -17.56 -9.10
N GLU A 264 0.01 -18.40 -9.89
CA GLU A 264 -0.13 -19.85 -9.64
C GLU A 264 1.23 -20.55 -9.62
N ALA A 265 2.13 -20.22 -10.56
CA ALA A 265 3.47 -20.80 -10.61
C ALA A 265 4.40 -20.22 -9.52
N TYR A 266 4.26 -18.94 -9.22
CA TYR A 266 5.09 -18.25 -8.24
C TYR A 266 4.73 -18.70 -6.82
N TYR A 267 3.44 -18.94 -6.56
CA TYR A 267 2.95 -19.37 -5.27
C TYR A 267 2.06 -20.63 -5.37
N PRO A 268 2.68 -21.81 -5.58
CA PRO A 268 1.93 -23.04 -5.87
C PRO A 268 1.22 -23.64 -4.65
N LEU A 269 1.54 -23.18 -3.43
CA LEU A 269 0.96 -23.69 -2.19
C LEU A 269 -0.10 -22.74 -1.67
N LYS A 270 -1.29 -23.29 -1.42
CA LYS A 270 -2.38 -22.61 -0.73
C LYS A 270 -2.05 -22.42 0.75
N SER A 271 -2.30 -21.25 1.30
CA SER A 271 -2.09 -20.97 2.72
C SER A 271 -3.35 -21.22 3.55
N PRO A 272 -3.23 -21.32 4.90
CA PRO A 272 -4.39 -21.45 5.79
C PRO A 272 -5.38 -20.27 5.77
N TYR A 273 -5.00 -19.14 5.14
CA TYR A 273 -5.88 -17.98 4.96
C TYR A 273 -6.83 -18.14 3.78
N GLU A 274 -6.71 -19.20 2.98
CA GLU A 274 -7.56 -19.47 1.82
C GLU A 274 -8.54 -20.62 2.13
N ARG A 275 -9.81 -20.48 1.72
CA ARG A 275 -10.85 -21.53 1.78
C ARG A 275 -10.63 -22.59 0.73
#